data_AF-A0A0F9XG52-F1
#
_entry.id   AF-A0A0F9XG52-F1
#
_cell.length_a   1.000
_cell.length_b   1.000
_cell.length_c   1.000
_cell.angle_alpha   90.00
_cell.angle_beta   90.00
_cell.angle_gamma   90.00
#
_symmetry.space_group_name_H-M   'P 1'
#
loop_
_entity.id
_entity.type
_entity.pdbx_description
1 polymer ?
#
loop_
_entity_poly.entity_id
_entity_poly.type
_entity_poly.pdbx_seq_one_letter_code
_entity_poly.pdbx_strand_id
1 'polypeptide(L)'
;MTDKESLIETAEKFNLSPLTQEPVLHIDSTPDKEYTLRILRTYRANCNCRWTTGTWDDEKNEYAEKKDTIYAIMNQHQRERAELLDEAIKVLEAYYNRKKT
;
A
#
# COMPACT_ATOMS: atom_id res chain seq x y z
N MET A 1 -12.03 -25.40 -1.15
CA MET A 1 -12.43 -24.52 -2.27
C MET A 1 -13.15 -23.36 -1.61
N THR A 2 -12.41 -22.36 -1.17
CA THR A 2 -12.96 -21.28 -0.34
C THR A 2 -13.63 -20.26 -1.26
N ASP A 3 -14.88 -19.94 -0.95
CA ASP A 3 -15.77 -19.19 -1.81
C ASP A 3 -15.28 -17.73 -1.96
N LYS A 4 -15.17 -17.24 -3.20
CA LYS A 4 -14.61 -15.90 -3.45
C LYS A 4 -15.45 -14.79 -2.80
N GLU A 5 -16.72 -15.08 -2.55
CA GLU A 5 -17.67 -14.17 -1.94
C GLU A 5 -17.35 -13.91 -0.46
N SER A 6 -16.86 -14.91 0.29
CA SER A 6 -16.52 -14.74 1.71
C SER A 6 -15.24 -13.93 1.95
N LEU A 7 -14.32 -13.95 0.97
CA LEU A 7 -13.08 -13.17 1.00
C LEU A 7 -13.34 -11.67 0.78
N ILE A 8 -14.36 -11.33 -0.02
CA ILE A 8 -14.77 -9.95 -0.28
C ILE A 8 -15.45 -9.37 0.96
N GLU A 9 -16.34 -10.13 1.60
CA GLU A 9 -17.06 -9.70 2.81
C GLU A 9 -16.11 -9.45 4.01
N THR A 10 -15.05 -10.27 4.13
CA THR A 10 -14.03 -10.09 5.17
C THR A 10 -13.14 -8.88 4.89
N ALA A 11 -12.75 -8.64 3.63
CA ALA A 11 -11.97 -7.47 3.24
C ALA A 11 -12.74 -6.16 3.47
N GLU A 12 -14.03 -6.14 3.16
CA GLU A 12 -14.92 -4.98 3.40
C GLU A 12 -15.10 -4.70 4.89
N LYS A 13 -15.27 -5.73 5.73
CA LYS A 13 -15.46 -5.60 7.18
C LYS A 13 -14.24 -4.98 7.90
N PHE A 14 -13.04 -5.20 7.37
CA PHE A 14 -11.79 -4.66 7.93
C PHE A 14 -11.20 -3.50 7.10
N ASN A 15 -11.92 -3.02 6.09
CA ASN A 15 -11.46 -1.98 5.16
C ASN A 15 -10.07 -2.33 4.55
N LEU A 16 -9.80 -3.62 4.39
CA LEU A 16 -8.57 -4.14 3.83
C LEU A 16 -8.71 -4.09 2.31
N SER A 17 -7.82 -3.36 1.64
CA SER A 17 -7.65 -3.48 0.18
C SER A 17 -7.48 -4.96 -0.17
N PRO A 18 -8.14 -5.49 -1.23
CA PRO A 18 -8.06 -6.90 -1.57
C PRO A 18 -6.60 -7.34 -1.61
N LEU A 19 -6.31 -8.48 -0.97
CA LEU A 19 -4.98 -9.09 -0.76
C LEU A 19 -4.20 -9.41 -2.06
N THR A 20 -4.69 -8.93 -3.20
CA THR A 20 -4.23 -9.22 -4.55
C THR A 20 -3.46 -8.07 -5.19
N GLN A 21 -3.18 -6.97 -4.47
CA GLN A 21 -2.38 -5.91 -5.06
C GLN A 21 -0.92 -6.35 -5.13
N GLU A 22 -0.49 -6.80 -6.31
CA GLU A 22 0.91 -7.00 -6.62
C GLU A 22 1.64 -5.64 -6.58
N PRO A 23 2.87 -5.59 -6.04
CA PRO A 23 3.64 -4.36 -6.02
C PRO A 23 3.92 -3.92 -7.45
N VAL A 24 3.76 -2.62 -7.72
CA VAL A 24 4.17 -2.04 -8.99
C VAL A 24 5.70 -2.06 -9.06
N LEU A 25 6.24 -2.87 -9.98
CA LEU A 25 7.68 -3.07 -10.17
C LEU A 25 8.32 -2.04 -11.11
N HIS A 26 7.52 -1.46 -12.00
CA HIS A 26 8.00 -0.55 -13.03
C HIS A 26 7.15 0.72 -13.05
N ILE A 27 7.83 1.86 -13.07
CA ILE A 27 7.21 3.18 -13.18
C ILE A 27 7.57 3.72 -14.57
N ASP A 28 6.58 4.23 -15.29
CA ASP A 28 6.83 4.96 -16.55
C ASP A 28 7.75 6.16 -16.30
N SER A 29 8.91 6.14 -16.94
CA SER A 29 9.97 7.13 -16.80
C SER A 29 9.91 8.27 -17.81
N THR A 30 8.77 8.45 -18.49
CA THR A 30 8.57 9.55 -19.44
C THR A 30 8.74 10.90 -18.71
N PRO A 31 9.68 11.77 -19.13
CA PRO A 31 9.97 13.01 -18.43
C PRO A 31 8.92 14.08 -18.76
N ASP A 32 7.83 14.10 -17.99
CA ASP A 32 6.80 15.12 -18.05
C ASP A 32 6.57 15.81 -16.70
N LYS A 33 5.66 16.79 -16.66
CA LYS A 33 5.35 17.57 -15.45
C LYS A 33 4.77 16.71 -14.32
N GLU A 34 4.25 15.53 -14.64
CA GLU A 34 3.63 14.60 -13.68
C GLU A 34 4.59 13.48 -13.27
N TYR A 35 5.81 13.42 -13.84
CA TYR A 35 6.78 12.35 -13.58
C TYR A 35 7.06 12.14 -12.09
N THR A 36 7.34 13.22 -11.36
CA THR A 36 7.61 13.15 -9.92
C THR A 36 6.39 12.67 -9.13
N LEU A 37 5.19 13.15 -9.46
CA LEU A 37 3.95 12.71 -8.80
C LEU A 37 3.66 11.23 -9.09
N ARG A 38 3.94 10.76 -10.31
CA ARG A 38 3.79 9.36 -10.72
C ARG A 38 4.66 8.43 -9.89
N ILE A 39 5.92 8.82 -9.66
CA ILE A 39 6.83 8.08 -8.79
C ILE A 39 6.26 8.00 -7.37
N LEU A 40 5.92 9.14 -6.77
CA LEU A 40 5.46 9.19 -5.38
C LEU A 40 4.16 8.40 -5.18
N ARG A 41 3.17 8.58 -6.07
CA ARG A 41 1.90 7.85 -6.03
C ARG A 41 2.10 6.35 -6.18
N THR A 42 3.03 5.92 -7.05
CA THR A 42 3.33 4.48 -7.21
C THR A 42 3.93 3.89 -5.94
N TYR A 43 4.92 4.56 -5.36
CA TYR A 43 5.50 4.12 -4.09
C TYR A 43 4.50 4.13 -2.94
N ARG A 44 3.55 5.08 -2.95
CA ARG A 44 2.48 5.17 -1.97
C ARG A 44 1.48 4.02 -2.11
N ALA A 45 1.15 3.65 -3.34
CA ALA A 45 0.31 2.49 -3.63
C ALA A 45 0.98 1.19 -3.14
N ASN A 46 2.29 1.04 -3.35
CA ASN A 46 3.04 -0.13 -2.88
C ASN A 46 3.09 -0.24 -1.34
N CYS A 47 2.86 0.84 -0.58
CA CYS A 47 2.73 0.74 0.89
C CYS A 47 1.49 -0.03 1.34
N ASN A 48 0.51 -0.25 0.46
CA ASN A 48 -0.66 -1.09 0.77
C ASN A 48 -0.35 -2.60 0.65
N CYS A 49 0.80 -2.97 0.06
CA CYS A 49 1.25 -4.36 0.01
C CYS A 49 1.71 -4.80 1.41
N ARG A 50 0.95 -5.72 2.02
CA ARG A 50 1.27 -6.24 3.35
C ARG A 50 2.26 -7.40 3.26
N TRP A 51 3.26 -7.37 4.14
CA TRP A 51 4.13 -8.51 4.37
C TRP A 51 3.39 -9.56 5.19
N THR A 52 3.42 -10.82 4.75
CA THR A 52 2.78 -11.96 5.41
C THR A 52 3.63 -13.23 5.28
N THR A 53 3.50 -14.16 6.23
CA THR A 53 4.05 -15.51 6.12
C THR A 53 3.25 -16.28 5.10
N GLY A 54 3.85 -16.68 3.98
CA GLY A 54 3.13 -17.34 2.89
C GLY A 54 2.59 -18.71 3.29
N THR A 55 1.36 -18.77 3.80
CA THR A 55 0.44 -19.91 3.66
C THR A 55 -0.98 -19.37 3.67
N TRP A 56 -1.77 -19.76 2.67
CA TRP A 56 -3.19 -19.41 2.49
C TRP A 56 -4.13 -19.83 3.65
N ASP A 57 -3.57 -20.41 4.72
CA ASP A 57 -4.26 -21.00 5.88
C ASP A 57 -3.98 -20.22 7.19
N ASP A 58 -3.72 -18.92 7.07
CA ASP A 58 -3.40 -18.06 8.21
C ASP A 58 -4.59 -17.73 9.12
N GLU A 59 -5.81 -18.22 8.82
CA GLU A 59 -6.95 -18.19 9.76
C GLU A 59 -6.66 -18.95 11.07
N LYS A 60 -5.57 -19.73 11.14
CA LYS A 60 -5.09 -20.37 12.37
C LYS A 60 -3.74 -19.88 12.87
N ASN A 61 -3.06 -18.98 12.15
CA ASN A 61 -1.76 -18.51 12.59
C ASN A 61 -1.93 -17.26 13.45
N GLU A 62 -1.92 -17.50 14.77
CA GLU A 62 -1.76 -16.53 15.88
C GLU A 62 -0.55 -15.56 15.73
N TYR A 63 0.20 -15.67 14.62
CA TYR A 63 1.40 -14.92 14.31
C TYR A 63 1.18 -13.71 13.38
N ALA A 64 0.05 -13.63 12.66
CA ALA A 64 -0.21 -12.53 11.72
C ALA A 64 -0.36 -11.15 12.41
N GLU A 65 -0.72 -11.14 13.69
CA GLU A 65 -0.90 -9.90 14.50
C GLU A 65 -0.03 -9.82 15.75
N LYS A 66 0.94 -10.72 15.94
CA LYS A 66 1.93 -10.53 17.00
C LYS A 66 2.80 -9.34 16.63
N LYS A 67 2.69 -8.26 17.41
CA LYS A 67 3.46 -7.01 17.29
C LYS A 67 4.98 -7.23 17.23
N ASP A 68 5.46 -8.39 17.68
CA ASP A 68 6.87 -8.74 17.76
C ASP A 68 7.40 -9.53 16.55
N THR A 69 6.59 -9.76 15.51
CA THR A 69 7.10 -10.37 14.27
C THR A 69 7.78 -9.32 13.39
N ILE A 70 8.83 -9.75 12.67
CA ILE A 70 9.48 -8.91 11.66
C ILE A 70 8.48 -8.34 10.65
N TYR A 71 7.43 -9.10 10.29
CA TYR A 71 6.39 -8.66 9.37
C TYR A 71 5.47 -7.59 9.95
N ALA A 72 5.13 -7.66 11.24
CA ALA A 72 4.39 -6.59 11.91
C ALA A 72 5.17 -5.27 11.91
N ILE A 73 6.48 -5.33 12.16
CA ILE A 73 7.38 -4.17 12.08
C ILE A 73 7.46 -3.63 10.65
N MET A 74 7.63 -4.50 9.65
CA MET A 74 7.66 -4.08 8.24
C MET A 74 6.35 -3.45 7.80
N ASN A 75 5.20 -4.00 8.20
CA ASN A 75 3.89 -3.43 7.94
C ASN A 75 3.70 -2.08 8.66
N GLN A 76 4.24 -1.92 9.86
CA GLN A 76 4.25 -0.64 10.56
C GLN A 76 5.09 0.41 9.80
N HIS A 77 6.30 0.07 9.37
CA HIS A 77 7.13 0.96 8.55
C HIS A 77 6.45 1.32 7.21
N GLN A 78 5.67 0.41 6.61
CA GLN A 78 4.90 0.74 5.42
C GLN A 78 3.81 1.78 5.70
N ARG A 79 3.17 1.76 6.88
CA ARG A 79 2.21 2.79 7.30
C ARG A 79 2.88 4.15 7.50
N GLU A 80 4.00 4.19 8.22
CA GLU A 80 4.77 5.42 8.42
C GLU A 80 5.26 6.01 7.09
N ARG A 81 5.73 5.15 6.19
CA ARG A 81 6.12 5.54 4.84
C ARG A 81 4.95 6.08 4.02
N ALA A 82 3.77 5.48 4.15
CA ALA A 82 2.56 5.96 3.52
C ALA A 82 2.21 7.40 3.96
N GLU A 83 2.27 7.69 5.26
CA GLU A 83 2.00 9.02 5.81
C GLU A 83 2.96 10.07 5.25
N LEU A 84 4.27 9.77 5.24
CA LEU A 84 5.28 10.67 4.66
C LEU A 84 5.06 10.94 3.17
N LEU A 85 4.63 9.92 2.42
CA LEU A 85 4.34 10.06 1.00
C LEU A 85 3.06 10.88 0.75
N ASP A 86 2.04 10.71 1.59
CA ASP A 86 0.80 11.49 1.50
C ASP A 86 1.08 12.99 1.72
N GLU A 87 1.94 13.33 2.69
CA GLU A 87 2.39 14.71 2.91
C GLU A 87 3.19 15.26 1.72
N ALA A 88 4.15 14.49 1.21
CA ALA A 88 4.99 14.90 0.08
C ALA A 88 4.16 15.14 -1.20
N ILE A 89 3.21 14.25 -1.50
CA ILE A 89 2.29 14.38 -2.63
C ILE A 89 1.48 15.67 -2.49
N LYS A 90 0.88 15.91 -1.32
CA LYS A 90 0.08 17.11 -1.04
C LYS A 90 0.88 18.40 -1.26
N VAL A 91 2.12 18.47 -0.77
CA VAL A 91 2.99 19.64 -0.96
C VAL A 91 3.31 19.87 -2.44
N LEU A 92 3.61 18.80 -3.18
CA LEU A 92 3.98 18.88 -4.58
C LEU A 92 2.79 19.27 -5.47
N GLU A 93 1.61 18.71 -5.21
CA GLU A 93 0.37 19.08 -5.91
C GLU A 93 0.03 20.57 -5.67
N ALA A 94 0.15 21.05 -4.44
CA ALA A 94 -0.05 22.46 -4.12
C ALA A 94 0.97 23.37 -4.83
N TYR A 95 2.22 22.91 -4.98
CA TYR A 95 3.23 23.62 -5.77
C TYR A 95 2.88 23.68 -7.26
N TYR A 96 2.46 22.57 -7.86
CA TYR A 96 2.07 22.54 -9.27
C TYR A 96 0.81 23.35 -9.56
N ASN A 97 -0.17 23.33 -8.66
CA ASN A 97 -1.38 24.13 -8.80
C ASN A 97 -1.08 25.63 -8.78
N ARG A 98 -0.16 26.09 -7.91
CA ARG A 98 0.29 27.49 -7.88
C ARG A 98 1.04 27.94 -9.12
N LYS A 99 1.69 27.02 -9.85
CA LYS A 99 2.39 27.31 -11.10
C LYS A 99 1.49 27.31 -12.33
N LYS A 100 0.25 26.81 -12.21
CA LYS A 100 -0.73 26.81 -13.29
C LYS A 100 -1.54 28.12 -13.34
N THR A 101 -1.60 28.85 -12.23
CA THR A 101 -2.18 30.20 -12.10
C THR A 101 -1.20 31.27 -12.56
#